data_AF-A0A7X7LRG2-F1
#
_entry.id   AF-A0A7X7LRG2-F1
#
_cell.length_a   1.000
_cell.length_b   1.000
_cell.length_c   1.000
_cell.angle_alpha   90.00
_cell.angle_beta   90.00
_cell.angle_gamma   90.00
#
_symmetry.space_group_name_H-M   'P 1'
#
loop_
_entity.id
_entity.type
_entity.pdbx_description
1 polymer ?
#
loop_
_entity_poly.entity_id
_entity_poly.type
_entity_poly.pdbx_seq_one_letter_code
_entity_poly.pdbx_strand_id
1 'polypeptide(L)'
;MKKIGLLLLVVIASLTLLGCNSSEFKVDGEFTAFKESVHSNAPMVTMVTVKIENGEIVDYTIDAIQGTATQTAGADTTEDTTDDVYSYVFNADSKRDLGFNYKMHYFTYQATDETPTLEEYQTWLTTNNKKEWFQQADLIEAAWLANGFDSVTKNAQGKIDNVAGVTISDGSYIELAAAAVELAKAGKFQALIATADDIYSASMVVSSRGKVSDLLIDTLQGAPSGATFAWNDKTKQELGNLYGMKNIGPAYTFASGTWTVSATAKASLEWYEQVALISDYVLENGWDANLQAVGGRGGSLNGTSLLDDLAGVTVHSQTYFDVLEALFACPAEGEVK
;
A
#
# COMPACT_ATOMS: atom_id res chain seq x y z
N MET A 1 44.56 32.38 -59.17
CA MET A 1 44.21 31.28 -58.25
C MET A 1 42.72 31.00 -58.37
N LYS A 2 42.33 29.74 -58.14
CA LYS A 2 41.08 29.07 -58.52
C LYS A 2 39.78 29.81 -58.15
N LYS A 3 38.78 29.64 -59.02
CA LYS A 3 37.34 29.81 -58.75
C LYS A 3 36.86 28.75 -57.75
N ILE A 4 35.85 29.08 -56.94
CA ILE A 4 34.71 28.31 -56.38
C ILE A 4 33.99 29.35 -55.48
N GLY A 5 32.68 29.60 -55.48
CA GLY A 5 31.53 28.86 -55.98
C GLY A 5 30.39 29.03 -54.96
N LEU A 6 29.36 29.75 -55.37
CA LEU A 6 28.00 29.87 -54.83
C LEU A 6 27.39 28.52 -54.34
N LEU A 7 26.65 28.47 -53.21
CA LEU A 7 25.25 27.97 -53.09
C LEU A 7 24.74 27.79 -51.63
N LEU A 8 23.55 28.36 -51.39
CA LEU A 8 22.39 27.94 -50.56
C LEU A 8 22.45 26.61 -49.76
N LEU A 9 21.98 26.62 -48.49
CA LEU A 9 20.76 25.90 -48.05
C LEU A 9 20.40 26.24 -46.58
N VAL A 10 19.11 26.48 -46.34
CA VAL A 10 18.47 26.59 -45.02
C VAL A 10 18.50 25.23 -44.31
N VAL A 11 18.93 25.20 -43.05
CA VAL A 11 18.36 24.29 -42.05
C VAL A 11 18.04 25.12 -40.82
N ILE A 12 16.78 25.53 -40.73
CA ILE A 12 16.14 25.78 -39.43
C ILE A 12 16.19 24.41 -38.74
N ALA A 13 17.21 24.21 -37.91
CA ALA A 13 17.13 23.15 -36.93
C ALA A 13 16.05 23.62 -35.95
N SER A 14 14.84 23.16 -36.20
CA SER A 14 13.80 23.02 -35.21
C SER A 14 14.37 22.18 -34.06
N LEU A 15 15.12 22.83 -33.18
CA LEU A 15 15.04 22.53 -31.76
C LEU A 15 13.61 22.92 -31.39
N THR A 16 12.68 22.00 -31.65
CA THR A 16 11.57 21.78 -30.74
C THR A 16 12.25 21.59 -29.38
N LEU A 17 12.40 22.69 -28.65
CA LEU A 17 12.38 22.68 -27.20
C LEU A 17 11.25 21.71 -26.86
N LEU A 18 11.62 20.50 -26.44
CA LEU A 18 10.70 19.54 -25.86
C LEU A 18 9.89 20.35 -24.87
N GLY A 19 8.61 20.50 -25.18
CA GLY A 19 7.72 21.30 -24.39
C GLY A 19 7.90 20.88 -22.94
N CYS A 20 8.12 21.85 -22.06
CA CYS A 20 7.63 21.68 -20.71
C CYS A 20 6.13 21.41 -20.87
N ASN A 21 5.74 20.14 -20.96
CA ASN A 21 4.35 19.77 -20.81
C ASN A 21 3.99 20.26 -19.42
N SER A 22 3.18 21.32 -19.37
CA SER A 22 2.50 21.78 -18.17
C SER A 22 1.36 20.79 -17.85
N SER A 23 1.70 19.51 -17.78
CA SER A 23 0.81 18.45 -17.30
C SER A 23 0.46 18.75 -15.85
N GLU A 24 -0.79 18.56 -15.49
CA GLU A 24 -1.26 18.66 -14.10
C GLU A 24 -0.53 17.63 -13.21
N PHE A 25 -0.16 16.49 -13.77
CA PHE A 25 0.58 15.42 -13.11
C PHE A 25 2.05 15.44 -13.50
N LYS A 26 2.93 15.31 -12.51
CA LYS A 26 4.38 15.49 -12.70
C LYS A 26 5.04 14.33 -13.45
N VAL A 27 4.52 13.13 -13.28
CA VAL A 27 5.02 11.85 -13.77
C VAL A 27 3.85 10.88 -13.91
N ASP A 28 3.98 9.91 -14.82
CA ASP A 28 2.99 8.84 -15.00
C ASP A 28 3.19 7.70 -13.97
N GLY A 29 2.15 6.91 -13.75
CA GLY A 29 2.17 5.77 -12.83
C GLY A 29 0.89 5.61 -12.01
N GLU A 30 0.97 4.76 -10.99
CA GLU A 30 -0.15 4.41 -10.11
C GLU A 30 0.02 5.07 -8.73
N PHE A 31 -0.94 5.91 -8.36
CA PHE A 31 -0.91 6.67 -7.10
C PHE A 31 -1.99 6.16 -6.17
N THR A 32 -1.56 5.48 -5.10
CA THR A 32 -2.46 4.86 -4.13
C THR A 32 -2.56 5.70 -2.85
N ALA A 33 -3.78 6.09 -2.49
CA ALA A 33 -4.10 6.54 -1.14
C ALA A 33 -4.76 5.40 -0.36
N PHE A 34 -4.50 5.33 0.95
CA PHE A 34 -5.09 4.30 1.80
C PHE A 34 -5.48 4.82 3.19
N LYS A 35 -6.37 4.08 3.86
CA LYS A 35 -6.85 4.38 5.21
C LYS A 35 -7.16 3.11 5.97
N GLU A 36 -6.62 3.02 7.17
CA GLU A 36 -6.93 1.98 8.14
C GLU A 36 -8.32 2.18 8.76
N SER A 37 -8.94 1.07 9.15
CA SER A 37 -10.20 1.05 9.89
C SER A 37 -10.35 -0.27 10.65
N VAL A 38 -11.42 -0.39 11.43
CA VAL A 38 -11.82 -1.64 12.09
C VAL A 38 -13.15 -2.08 11.50
N HIS A 39 -13.20 -3.31 10.99
CA HIS A 39 -14.41 -3.90 10.42
C HIS A 39 -14.69 -5.25 11.07
N SER A 40 -15.90 -5.42 11.62
CA SER A 40 -16.28 -6.63 12.37
C SER A 40 -15.25 -7.01 13.44
N ASN A 41 -14.72 -6.00 14.15
CA ASN A 41 -13.71 -6.17 15.19
C ASN A 41 -12.38 -6.78 14.69
N ALA A 42 -12.02 -6.54 13.44
CA ALA A 42 -10.75 -6.98 12.84
C ALA A 42 -10.12 -5.82 12.03
N PRO A 43 -8.80 -5.87 11.76
CA PRO A 43 -8.13 -4.84 10.97
C PRO A 43 -8.72 -4.77 9.56
N MET A 44 -8.75 -3.56 8.98
CA MET A 44 -9.09 -3.35 7.58
C MET A 44 -8.29 -2.16 7.06
N VAL A 45 -7.84 -2.24 5.82
CA VAL A 45 -7.29 -1.10 5.06
C VAL A 45 -8.08 -0.95 3.77
N THR A 46 -8.53 0.26 3.48
CA THR A 46 -9.17 0.63 2.20
C THR A 46 -8.21 1.45 1.37
N MET A 47 -8.17 1.19 0.07
CA MET A 47 -7.28 1.84 -0.88
C MET A 47 -8.09 2.38 -2.05
N VAL A 48 -7.65 3.53 -2.58
CA VAL A 48 -8.01 3.99 -3.92
C VAL A 48 -6.74 4.33 -4.67
N THR A 49 -6.59 3.77 -5.85
CA THR A 49 -5.48 4.01 -6.77
C THR A 49 -5.99 4.77 -7.98
N VAL A 50 -5.26 5.81 -8.38
CA VAL A 50 -5.47 6.51 -9.66
C VAL A 50 -4.29 6.22 -10.58
N LYS A 51 -4.58 5.88 -11.83
CA LYS A 51 -3.55 5.65 -12.85
C LYS A 51 -3.43 6.87 -13.76
N ILE A 52 -2.21 7.38 -13.86
CA ILE A 52 -1.86 8.46 -14.79
C ILE A 52 -1.09 7.88 -15.97
N GLU A 53 -1.57 8.15 -17.19
CA GLU A 53 -0.86 7.86 -18.43
C GLU A 53 -0.90 9.10 -19.34
N ASN A 54 0.26 9.47 -19.88
CA ASN A 54 0.45 10.66 -20.71
C ASN A 54 -0.10 11.94 -20.07
N GLY A 55 0.00 12.07 -18.74
CA GLY A 55 -0.52 13.22 -18.00
C GLY A 55 -2.05 13.28 -17.90
N GLU A 56 -2.76 12.18 -18.11
CA GLU A 56 -4.22 12.07 -17.94
C GLU A 56 -4.57 10.94 -16.97
N ILE A 57 -5.65 11.11 -16.21
CA ILE A 57 -6.22 10.02 -15.42
C ILE A 57 -6.90 9.06 -16.38
N VAL A 58 -6.45 7.81 -16.41
CA VAL A 58 -7.00 6.77 -17.29
C VAL A 58 -7.72 5.65 -16.53
N ASP A 59 -7.52 5.54 -15.22
CA ASP A 59 -8.16 4.53 -14.40
C ASP A 59 -8.29 4.94 -12.93
N TYR A 60 -9.31 4.39 -12.27
CA TYR A 60 -9.45 4.37 -10.82
C TYR A 60 -9.66 2.92 -10.38
N THR A 61 -9.02 2.53 -9.28
CA THR A 61 -9.23 1.22 -8.66
C THR A 61 -9.49 1.40 -7.17
N ILE A 62 -10.60 0.88 -6.68
CA ILE A 62 -10.94 0.76 -5.26
C ILE A 62 -10.63 -0.67 -4.81
N ASP A 63 -9.97 -0.80 -3.67
CA ASP A 63 -9.79 -2.09 -3.02
C ASP A 63 -9.85 -1.99 -1.49
N ALA A 64 -10.00 -3.12 -0.81
CA ALA A 64 -9.83 -3.22 0.62
C ALA A 64 -9.30 -4.59 1.03
N ILE A 65 -8.34 -4.62 1.95
CA ILE A 65 -7.87 -5.84 2.60
C ILE A 65 -8.48 -5.88 3.99
N GLN A 66 -9.20 -6.96 4.29
CA GLN A 66 -9.80 -7.18 5.61
C GLN A 66 -9.00 -8.24 6.36
N GLY A 67 -9.01 -8.17 7.68
CA GLY A 67 -8.54 -9.24 8.54
C GLY A 67 -9.67 -10.01 9.20
N THR A 68 -9.27 -11.05 9.90
CA THR A 68 -10.13 -11.94 10.66
C THR A 68 -9.67 -12.00 12.11
N ALA A 69 -10.63 -12.03 13.03
CA ALA A 69 -10.41 -12.29 14.45
C ALA A 69 -10.65 -13.78 14.73
N THR A 70 -9.68 -14.45 15.34
CA THR A 70 -9.75 -15.88 15.67
C THR A 70 -9.42 -16.10 17.14
N GLN A 71 -10.31 -16.76 17.89
CA GLN A 71 -9.99 -17.25 19.23
C GLN A 71 -9.01 -18.43 19.09
N THR A 72 -7.83 -18.30 19.68
CA THR A 72 -6.72 -19.26 19.57
C THR A 72 -6.50 -20.07 20.85
N ALA A 73 -7.02 -19.60 21.97
CA ALA A 73 -7.05 -20.30 23.25
C ALA A 73 -8.21 -19.77 24.10
N GLY A 74 -8.56 -20.50 25.16
CA GLY A 74 -9.70 -20.23 26.03
C GLY A 74 -10.82 -21.26 25.83
N ALA A 75 -11.77 -21.30 26.77
CA ALA A 75 -12.96 -22.11 26.63
C ALA A 75 -14.09 -21.25 26.06
N ASP A 76 -14.72 -21.68 24.95
CA ASP A 76 -15.90 -21.03 24.39
C ASP A 76 -17.12 -21.24 25.31
N THR A 77 -17.07 -20.60 26.47
CA THR A 77 -18.15 -20.58 27.46
C THR A 77 -18.53 -19.14 27.72
N THR A 78 -19.82 -18.88 27.81
CA THR A 78 -20.36 -17.53 27.99
C THR A 78 -20.13 -16.95 29.38
N GLU A 79 -19.57 -17.73 30.31
CA GLU A 79 -19.46 -17.37 31.73
C GLU A 79 -18.05 -16.96 32.15
N ASP A 80 -17.00 -17.35 31.41
CA ASP A 80 -15.62 -16.97 31.70
C ASP A 80 -14.82 -16.81 30.39
N THR A 81 -14.54 -15.56 30.02
CA THR A 81 -13.72 -15.20 28.86
C THR A 81 -12.35 -14.67 29.29
N THR A 82 -11.94 -14.90 30.54
CA THR A 82 -10.73 -14.29 31.10
C THR A 82 -9.44 -14.97 30.62
N ASP A 83 -9.55 -16.20 30.10
CA ASP A 83 -8.45 -16.95 29.48
C ASP A 83 -8.45 -16.92 27.95
N ASP A 84 -9.39 -16.20 27.33
CA ASP A 84 -9.50 -16.09 25.89
C ASP A 84 -8.32 -15.33 25.27
N VAL A 85 -7.72 -15.95 24.27
CA VAL A 85 -6.63 -15.35 23.49
C VAL A 85 -7.07 -15.23 22.03
N TYR A 86 -7.01 -14.02 21.49
CA TYR A 86 -7.37 -13.75 20.10
C TYR A 86 -6.15 -13.44 19.24
N SER A 87 -6.17 -13.91 18.00
CA SER A 87 -5.31 -13.43 16.92
C SER A 87 -6.11 -12.60 15.93
N TYR A 88 -5.46 -11.59 15.37
CA TYR A 88 -6.00 -10.73 14.32
C TYR A 88 -5.03 -10.77 13.16
N VAL A 89 -5.52 -11.19 11.98
CA VAL A 89 -4.65 -11.42 10.82
C VAL A 89 -5.35 -10.93 9.57
N PHE A 90 -4.69 -10.07 8.79
CA PHE A 90 -5.12 -9.70 7.44
C PHE A 90 -5.27 -10.95 6.55
N ASN A 91 -6.31 -10.96 5.73
CA ASN A 91 -6.53 -11.99 4.74
C ASN A 91 -5.45 -11.90 3.65
N ALA A 92 -5.13 -13.03 3.03
CA ALA A 92 -4.17 -13.09 1.93
C ALA A 92 -4.67 -12.32 0.68
N ASP A 93 -5.96 -12.48 0.37
CA ASP A 93 -6.60 -11.86 -0.78
C ASP A 93 -7.41 -10.62 -0.36
N SER A 94 -7.38 -9.58 -1.19
CA SER A 94 -8.23 -8.41 -1.03
C SER A 94 -9.69 -8.68 -1.39
N LYS A 95 -10.60 -7.74 -1.10
CA LYS A 95 -12.00 -7.84 -1.55
C LYS A 95 -12.11 -7.91 -3.06
N ARG A 96 -11.25 -7.20 -3.79
CA ARG A 96 -11.23 -7.22 -5.25
C ARG A 96 -10.71 -8.57 -5.75
N ASP A 97 -9.62 -9.09 -5.19
CA ASP A 97 -9.05 -10.40 -5.55
C ASP A 97 -10.01 -11.56 -5.29
N LEU A 98 -10.75 -11.50 -4.18
CA LEU A 98 -11.77 -12.50 -3.86
C LEU A 98 -12.90 -12.52 -4.91
N GLY A 99 -13.22 -11.38 -5.54
CA GLY A 99 -14.32 -11.28 -6.50
C GLY A 99 -15.62 -11.85 -5.93
N PHE A 100 -16.21 -12.85 -6.60
CA PHE A 100 -17.42 -13.53 -6.10
C PHE A 100 -17.18 -14.39 -4.86
N ASN A 101 -15.93 -14.78 -4.55
CA ASN A 101 -15.61 -15.49 -3.30
C ASN A 101 -15.74 -14.59 -2.06
N TYR A 102 -15.84 -13.27 -2.23
CA TYR A 102 -16.12 -12.36 -1.11
C TYR A 102 -17.50 -12.61 -0.49
N LYS A 103 -18.48 -12.99 -1.33
CA LYS A 103 -19.81 -13.43 -0.91
C LYS A 103 -20.56 -12.42 -0.02
N MET A 104 -20.59 -11.14 -0.38
CA MET A 104 -21.22 -10.09 0.43
C MET A 104 -22.69 -10.36 0.79
N HIS A 105 -23.40 -11.12 -0.05
CA HIS A 105 -24.82 -11.44 0.16
C HIS A 105 -25.06 -12.84 0.71
N TYR A 106 -24.03 -13.57 1.13
CA TYR A 106 -24.17 -14.98 1.51
C TYR A 106 -25.16 -15.20 2.65
N PHE A 107 -25.23 -14.28 3.61
CA PHE A 107 -26.18 -14.35 4.71
C PHE A 107 -27.66 -14.32 4.25
N THR A 108 -27.93 -13.63 3.14
CA THR A 108 -29.27 -13.59 2.52
C THR A 108 -29.48 -14.62 1.42
N TYR A 109 -28.39 -15.18 0.90
CA TYR A 109 -28.42 -16.29 -0.04
C TYR A 109 -28.75 -17.58 0.70
N GLN A 110 -30.02 -17.98 0.65
CA GLN A 110 -30.45 -19.28 1.19
C GLN A 110 -30.10 -20.36 0.17
N ALA A 111 -28.96 -21.02 0.38
CA ALA A 111 -28.58 -22.18 -0.41
C ALA A 111 -29.69 -23.26 -0.33
N THR A 112 -30.02 -23.86 -1.48
CA THR A 112 -31.04 -24.91 -1.58
C THR A 112 -30.49 -26.30 -1.32
N ASP A 113 -29.18 -26.42 -1.14
CA ASP A 113 -28.45 -27.65 -0.86
C ASP A 113 -27.24 -27.39 0.05
N GLU A 114 -26.56 -28.47 0.45
CA GLU A 114 -25.43 -28.44 1.38
C GLU A 114 -24.11 -28.00 0.74
N THR A 115 -24.04 -27.90 -0.59
CA THR A 115 -22.81 -27.60 -1.35
C THR A 115 -23.06 -26.57 -2.46
N PRO A 116 -23.57 -25.37 -2.13
CA PRO A 116 -23.86 -24.36 -3.13
C PRO A 116 -22.60 -23.94 -3.88
N THR A 117 -22.71 -23.91 -5.20
CA THR A 117 -21.65 -23.51 -6.11
C THR A 117 -21.58 -21.99 -6.26
N LEU A 118 -20.44 -21.49 -6.73
CA LEU A 118 -20.27 -20.08 -7.05
C LEU A 118 -21.20 -19.64 -8.20
N GLU A 119 -21.51 -20.54 -9.14
CA GLU A 119 -22.41 -20.28 -10.27
C GLU A 119 -23.86 -20.09 -9.81
N GLU A 120 -24.33 -20.90 -8.87
CA GLU A 120 -25.66 -20.73 -8.26
C GLU A 120 -25.76 -19.41 -7.51
N TYR A 121 -24.72 -19.04 -6.77
CA TYR A 121 -24.66 -17.75 -6.10
C TYR A 121 -24.70 -16.57 -7.09
N GLN A 122 -23.94 -16.63 -8.20
CA GLN A 122 -23.98 -15.60 -9.26
C GLN A 122 -25.36 -15.52 -9.95
N THR A 123 -25.99 -16.67 -10.18
CA THR A 123 -27.36 -16.74 -10.73
C THR A 123 -28.36 -16.11 -9.76
N TRP A 124 -28.22 -16.38 -8.47
CA TRP A 124 -29.05 -15.76 -7.43
C TRP A 124 -28.84 -14.23 -7.38
N LEU A 125 -27.59 -13.74 -7.46
CA LEU A 125 -27.31 -12.30 -7.51
C LEU A 125 -28.06 -11.65 -8.67
N THR A 126 -27.96 -12.23 -9.87
CA THR A 126 -28.65 -11.74 -11.07
C THR A 126 -30.17 -11.73 -10.89
N THR A 127 -30.74 -12.83 -10.41
CA THR A 127 -32.18 -12.99 -10.21
C THR A 127 -32.73 -11.99 -9.19
N ASN A 128 -31.94 -11.64 -8.17
CA ASN A 128 -32.34 -10.74 -7.10
C ASN A 128 -31.86 -9.29 -7.32
N ASN A 129 -31.36 -8.97 -8.52
CA ASN A 129 -30.81 -7.67 -8.88
C ASN A 129 -29.78 -7.16 -7.84
N LYS A 130 -28.89 -8.06 -7.41
CA LYS A 130 -27.78 -7.80 -6.49
C LYS A 130 -26.47 -7.77 -7.26
N LYS A 131 -25.53 -7.01 -6.73
CA LYS A 131 -24.14 -6.93 -7.20
C LYS A 131 -23.22 -7.30 -6.07
N GLU A 132 -22.17 -8.03 -6.38
CA GLU A 132 -21.07 -8.26 -5.45
C GLU A 132 -20.35 -6.95 -5.14
N TRP A 133 -19.51 -6.91 -4.10
CA TRP A 133 -18.78 -5.71 -3.72
C TRP A 133 -17.95 -5.13 -4.88
N PHE A 134 -17.13 -5.95 -5.56
CA PHE A 134 -16.25 -5.47 -6.64
C PHE A 134 -17.04 -4.89 -7.82
N GLN A 135 -18.18 -5.50 -8.16
CA GLN A 135 -19.05 -5.00 -9.23
C GLN A 135 -19.68 -3.65 -8.90
N GLN A 136 -19.83 -3.32 -7.61
CA GLN A 136 -20.28 -2.00 -7.18
C GLN A 136 -19.13 -1.00 -7.14
N ALA A 137 -17.92 -1.43 -6.77
CA ALA A 137 -16.71 -0.63 -6.88
C ALA A 137 -16.44 -0.21 -8.33
N ASP A 138 -16.55 -1.13 -9.29
CA ASP A 138 -16.40 -0.84 -10.73
C ASP A 138 -17.36 0.26 -11.22
N LEU A 139 -18.58 0.34 -10.67
CA LEU A 139 -19.54 1.39 -11.01
C LEU A 139 -19.14 2.77 -10.45
N ILE A 140 -18.54 2.78 -9.26
CA ILE A 140 -18.02 4.00 -8.63
C ILE A 140 -16.80 4.50 -9.43
N GLU A 141 -15.88 3.60 -9.75
CA GLU A 141 -14.68 3.87 -10.55
C GLU A 141 -15.04 4.43 -11.94
N ALA A 142 -16.00 3.80 -12.63
CA ALA A 142 -16.49 4.29 -13.92
C ALA A 142 -17.17 5.67 -13.80
N ALA A 143 -17.88 5.95 -12.72
CA ALA A 143 -18.48 7.26 -12.48
C ALA A 143 -17.41 8.34 -12.31
N TRP A 144 -16.34 8.05 -11.56
CA TRP A 144 -15.20 8.95 -11.41
C TRP A 144 -14.40 9.15 -12.69
N LEU A 145 -14.15 8.08 -13.45
CA LEU A 145 -13.44 8.19 -14.72
C LEU A 145 -14.21 9.07 -15.72
N ALA A 146 -15.53 8.97 -15.74
CA ALA A 146 -16.37 9.75 -16.66
C ALA A 146 -16.56 11.22 -16.22
N ASN A 147 -16.57 11.50 -14.91
CA ASN A 147 -17.06 12.78 -14.39
C ASN A 147 -16.12 13.48 -13.38
N GLY A 148 -14.97 12.90 -13.06
CA GLY A 148 -14.04 13.39 -12.04
C GLY A 148 -14.25 12.76 -10.66
N PHE A 149 -13.21 12.77 -9.81
CA PHE A 149 -13.21 12.14 -8.48
C PHE A 149 -14.25 12.73 -7.50
N ASP A 150 -14.68 13.97 -7.74
CA ASP A 150 -15.66 14.69 -6.92
C ASP A 150 -17.12 14.44 -7.32
N SER A 151 -17.34 13.61 -8.36
CA SER A 151 -18.67 13.35 -8.91
C SER A 151 -19.53 12.40 -8.08
N VAL A 152 -18.94 11.55 -7.24
CA VAL A 152 -19.67 10.57 -6.43
C VAL A 152 -20.00 11.15 -5.05
N THR A 153 -21.26 11.01 -4.63
CA THR A 153 -21.76 11.54 -3.37
C THR A 153 -22.29 10.44 -2.46
N LYS A 154 -22.47 10.80 -1.17
CA LYS A 154 -23.10 9.95 -0.17
C LYS A 154 -24.23 10.68 0.54
N ASN A 155 -25.25 9.92 0.92
CA ASN A 155 -26.36 10.44 1.72
C ASN A 155 -25.98 10.60 3.21
N ALA A 156 -26.93 11.07 4.01
CA ALA A 156 -26.74 11.29 5.45
C ALA A 156 -26.41 10.00 6.26
N GLN A 157 -26.70 8.82 5.72
CA GLN A 157 -26.33 7.52 6.31
C GLN A 157 -24.97 7.01 5.83
N GLY A 158 -24.25 7.80 5.03
CA GLY A 158 -22.96 7.42 4.46
C GLY A 158 -23.05 6.42 3.31
N LYS A 159 -24.24 6.21 2.71
CA LYS A 159 -24.42 5.36 1.53
C LYS A 159 -24.19 6.16 0.25
N ILE A 160 -23.49 5.56 -0.71
CA ILE A 160 -23.38 6.14 -2.06
C ILE A 160 -24.79 6.27 -2.63
N ASP A 161 -25.15 7.46 -3.11
CA ASP A 161 -26.55 7.80 -3.42
C ASP A 161 -26.81 8.31 -4.84
N ASN A 162 -25.76 8.56 -5.62
CA ASN A 162 -25.88 9.09 -6.98
C ASN A 162 -25.28 8.18 -8.07
N VAL A 163 -24.77 7.00 -7.70
CA VAL A 163 -24.29 5.99 -8.66
C VAL A 163 -25.30 4.86 -8.78
N ALA A 164 -25.94 4.74 -9.94
CA ALA A 164 -26.98 3.74 -10.18
C ALA A 164 -26.45 2.31 -10.00
N GLY A 165 -27.14 1.49 -9.19
CA GLY A 165 -26.76 0.10 -8.93
C GLY A 165 -25.77 -0.09 -7.76
N VAL A 166 -25.29 1.00 -7.17
CA VAL A 166 -24.46 0.97 -5.96
C VAL A 166 -25.34 1.08 -4.71
N THR A 167 -25.07 0.22 -3.73
CA THR A 167 -25.83 0.11 -2.47
C THR A 167 -24.94 0.03 -1.22
N ILE A 168 -23.62 -0.05 -1.42
CA ILE A 168 -22.63 -0.05 -0.33
C ILE A 168 -22.48 1.33 0.30
N SER A 169 -22.00 1.35 1.53
CA SER A 169 -21.57 2.58 2.18
C SER A 169 -20.26 3.07 1.59
N ASP A 170 -20.04 4.39 1.64
CA ASP A 170 -18.74 5.00 1.39
C ASP A 170 -17.76 4.52 2.47
N GLY A 171 -16.88 3.58 2.10
CA GLY A 171 -15.83 3.03 2.96
C GLY A 171 -14.63 3.96 3.09
N SER A 172 -14.82 5.27 2.97
CA SER A 172 -13.80 6.30 2.72
C SER A 172 -13.33 6.40 1.26
N TYR A 173 -14.04 5.78 0.32
CA TYR A 173 -13.64 5.77 -1.09
C TYR A 173 -13.58 7.20 -1.68
N ILE A 174 -14.54 8.06 -1.34
CA ILE A 174 -14.58 9.45 -1.85
C ILE A 174 -13.37 10.27 -1.35
N GLU A 175 -13.05 10.13 -0.06
CA GLU A 175 -11.89 10.81 0.55
C GLU A 175 -10.58 10.31 -0.07
N LEU A 176 -10.46 9.00 -0.27
CA LEU A 176 -9.27 8.37 -0.82
C LEU A 176 -9.07 8.67 -2.31
N ALA A 177 -10.14 8.76 -3.11
CA ALA A 177 -10.04 9.17 -4.51
C ALA A 177 -9.46 10.58 -4.64
N ALA A 178 -9.93 11.52 -3.81
CA ALA A 178 -9.36 12.87 -3.76
C ALA A 178 -7.89 12.85 -3.32
N ALA A 179 -7.55 12.08 -2.29
CA ALA A 179 -6.16 11.97 -1.81
C ALA A 179 -5.22 11.36 -2.88
N ALA A 180 -5.66 10.31 -3.59
CA ALA A 180 -4.91 9.68 -4.67
C ALA A 180 -4.61 10.66 -5.81
N VAL A 181 -5.58 11.50 -6.18
CA VAL A 181 -5.39 12.56 -7.18
C VAL A 181 -4.40 13.63 -6.70
N GLU A 182 -4.42 14.01 -5.43
CA GLU A 182 -3.44 14.97 -4.87
C GLU A 182 -2.03 14.37 -4.79
N LEU A 183 -1.90 13.07 -4.49
CA LEU A 183 -0.64 12.33 -4.58
C LEU A 183 -0.08 12.35 -6.01
N ALA A 184 -0.94 12.11 -7.01
CA ALA A 184 -0.57 12.17 -8.43
C ALA A 184 -0.05 13.56 -8.83
N LYS A 185 -0.74 14.63 -8.45
CA LYS A 185 -0.28 16.02 -8.68
C LYS A 185 1.04 16.31 -7.99
N ALA A 186 1.25 15.74 -6.81
CA ALA A 186 2.49 15.89 -6.06
C ALA A 186 3.65 15.07 -6.65
N GLY A 187 3.38 14.08 -7.51
CA GLY A 187 4.36 13.06 -7.89
C GLY A 187 4.76 12.19 -6.71
N LYS A 188 3.86 12.00 -5.73
CA LYS A 188 4.12 11.27 -4.49
C LYS A 188 3.51 9.88 -4.58
N PHE A 189 4.34 8.87 -4.72
CA PHE A 189 3.91 7.47 -4.72
C PHE A 189 3.81 6.94 -3.29
N GLN A 190 2.89 6.02 -3.07
CA GLN A 190 2.77 5.25 -1.82
C GLN A 190 2.46 3.79 -2.15
N ALA A 191 3.01 2.89 -1.35
CA ALA A 191 2.68 1.47 -1.36
C ALA A 191 2.53 0.96 0.08
N LEU A 192 1.80 -0.14 0.24
CA LEU A 192 1.62 -0.79 1.52
C LEU A 192 1.63 -2.31 1.39
N ILE A 193 2.03 -2.97 2.48
CA ILE A 193 1.85 -4.40 2.70
C ILE A 193 1.13 -4.56 4.03
N ALA A 194 -0.02 -5.21 4.01
CA ALA A 194 -0.81 -5.57 5.18
C ALA A 194 -0.51 -7.03 5.54
N THR A 195 0.05 -7.29 6.72
CA THR A 195 0.39 -8.64 7.16
C THR A 195 0.32 -8.75 8.67
N ALA A 196 -0.08 -9.94 9.16
CA ALA A 196 -0.52 -10.10 10.54
C ALA A 196 -1.56 -9.01 10.89
N ASP A 197 -1.31 -8.22 11.93
CA ASP A 197 -2.12 -7.09 12.37
C ASP A 197 -1.45 -5.73 12.10
N ASP A 198 -0.42 -5.69 11.27
CA ASP A 198 0.37 -4.48 10.99
C ASP A 198 0.20 -4.03 9.52
N ILE A 199 0.35 -2.73 9.29
CA ILE A 199 0.47 -2.11 7.96
C ILE A 199 1.88 -1.54 7.81
N TYR A 200 2.64 -2.11 6.89
CA TYR A 200 3.94 -1.61 6.46
C TYR A 200 3.70 -0.71 5.27
N SER A 201 4.24 0.51 5.26
CA SER A 201 4.06 1.43 4.13
C SER A 201 5.37 2.10 3.76
N ALA A 202 5.47 2.47 2.49
CA ALA A 202 6.55 3.33 2.01
C ALA A 202 5.98 4.40 1.08
N SER A 203 6.66 5.54 1.02
CA SER A 203 6.32 6.61 0.09
C SER A 203 7.56 7.28 -0.46
N MET A 204 7.48 7.85 -1.65
CA MET A 204 8.53 8.66 -2.25
C MET A 204 7.94 9.76 -3.13
N VAL A 205 8.72 10.81 -3.38
CA VAL A 205 8.42 11.83 -4.38
C VAL A 205 9.33 11.65 -5.58
N VAL A 206 8.75 11.53 -6.77
CA VAL A 206 9.47 11.53 -8.03
C VAL A 206 9.22 12.87 -8.73
N SER A 207 10.31 13.58 -9.00
CA SER A 207 10.25 14.83 -9.77
C SER A 207 9.98 14.56 -11.24
N SER A 208 9.54 15.57 -12.00
CA SER A 208 9.37 15.46 -13.48
C SER A 208 10.65 15.16 -14.26
N ARG A 209 11.81 15.10 -13.60
CA ARG A 209 13.08 14.65 -14.18
C ARG A 209 13.45 13.23 -13.79
N GLY A 210 12.59 12.54 -13.05
CA GLY A 210 12.75 11.18 -12.57
C GLY A 210 13.63 11.00 -11.34
N LYS A 211 14.07 12.09 -10.72
CA LYS A 211 14.79 12.02 -9.45
C LYS A 211 13.85 11.68 -8.30
N VAL A 212 14.21 10.65 -7.54
CA VAL A 212 13.57 10.23 -6.28
C VAL A 212 14.04 11.12 -5.11
N SER A 213 13.11 11.42 -4.20
CA SER A 213 13.31 12.18 -2.97
C SER A 213 12.26 11.80 -1.93
N ASP A 214 12.43 12.25 -0.69
CA ASP A 214 11.47 12.03 0.41
C ASP A 214 11.05 10.56 0.56
N LEU A 215 11.99 9.63 0.34
CA LEU A 215 11.77 8.20 0.53
C LEU A 215 11.61 7.93 2.03
N LEU A 216 10.42 7.48 2.42
CA LEU A 216 10.04 7.24 3.81
C LEU A 216 9.45 5.84 3.93
N ILE A 217 9.86 5.11 4.97
CA ILE A 217 9.29 3.82 5.37
C ILE A 217 8.62 4.01 6.72
N ASP A 218 7.44 3.41 6.88
CA ASP A 218 6.64 3.49 8.10
C ASP A 218 5.97 2.15 8.45
N THR A 219 5.51 2.03 9.70
CA THR A 219 4.69 0.93 10.16
C THR A 219 3.62 1.44 11.11
N LEU A 220 2.36 1.16 10.79
CA LEU A 220 1.25 1.26 11.75
C LEU A 220 0.98 -0.12 12.32
N GLN A 221 0.90 -0.23 13.64
CA GLN A 221 0.70 -1.51 14.29
C GLN A 221 -0.68 -1.64 14.90
N GLY A 222 -1.21 -2.86 14.87
CA GLY A 222 -2.33 -3.27 15.69
C GLY A 222 -2.00 -3.13 17.18
N ALA A 223 -3.03 -2.83 17.97
CA ALA A 223 -2.99 -2.77 19.43
C ALA A 223 -4.17 -3.57 20.02
N PRO A 224 -4.30 -4.88 19.70
CA PRO A 224 -5.39 -5.68 20.22
C PRO A 224 -5.33 -5.80 21.75
N SER A 225 -6.50 -5.83 22.38
CA SER A 225 -6.67 -6.02 23.82
C SER A 225 -7.73 -7.09 24.06
N GLY A 226 -7.29 -8.32 24.31
CA GLY A 226 -8.18 -9.47 24.45
C GLY A 226 -9.01 -9.67 23.19
N ALA A 227 -10.33 -9.72 23.33
CA ALA A 227 -11.28 -9.89 22.24
C ALA A 227 -11.57 -8.60 21.45
N THR A 228 -10.84 -7.51 21.64
CA THR A 228 -11.05 -6.24 20.91
C THR A 228 -9.84 -5.83 20.09
N PHE A 229 -10.05 -5.54 18.80
CA PHE A 229 -9.01 -4.97 17.95
C PHE A 229 -9.04 -3.43 17.98
N ALA A 230 -7.86 -2.82 18.00
CA ALA A 230 -7.66 -1.39 17.81
C ALA A 230 -6.37 -1.16 17.03
N TRP A 231 -6.26 0.00 16.38
CA TRP A 231 -4.99 0.50 15.85
C TRP A 231 -4.28 1.33 16.91
N ASN A 232 -2.94 1.41 16.85
CA ASN A 232 -2.24 2.47 17.57
C ASN A 232 -2.62 3.85 17.01
N ASP A 233 -2.67 4.87 17.87
CA ASP A 233 -2.98 6.25 17.47
C ASP A 233 -1.88 6.88 16.59
N LYS A 234 -0.68 6.30 16.60
CA LYS A 234 0.50 6.80 15.90
C LYS A 234 1.27 5.67 15.24
N THR A 235 1.86 5.98 14.09
CA THR A 235 2.83 5.09 13.44
C THR A 235 4.17 5.09 14.16
N LYS A 236 5.06 4.16 13.79
CA LYS A 236 6.42 4.13 14.35
C LYS A 236 7.23 5.36 13.95
N GLN A 237 7.04 5.91 12.76
CA GLN A 237 7.67 7.19 12.40
C GLN A 237 7.17 8.34 13.27
N GLU A 238 5.85 8.45 13.46
CA GLU A 238 5.25 9.55 14.25
C GLU A 238 5.64 9.49 15.73
N LEU A 239 5.88 8.30 16.26
CA LEU A 239 6.41 8.11 17.60
C LEU A 239 7.87 8.57 17.70
N GLY A 240 8.69 8.33 16.67
CA GLY A 240 10.12 8.65 16.68
C GLY A 240 10.82 8.05 17.92
N ASN A 241 11.42 8.91 18.75
CA ASN A 241 12.05 8.49 20.01
C ASN A 241 11.06 7.90 21.03
N LEU A 242 9.76 8.20 20.94
CA LEU A 242 8.76 7.66 21.85
C LEU A 242 8.44 6.19 21.58
N TYR A 243 8.83 5.65 20.43
CA TYR A 243 8.69 4.22 20.17
C TYR A 243 9.56 3.40 21.13
N GLY A 244 10.71 3.94 21.55
CA GLY A 244 11.50 3.41 22.66
C GLY A 244 12.21 2.10 22.34
N MET A 245 12.86 2.01 21.18
CA MET A 245 13.70 0.87 20.82
C MET A 245 15.14 1.05 21.33
N LYS A 246 15.67 2.28 21.27
CA LYS A 246 17.06 2.57 21.65
C LYS A 246 17.27 2.36 23.13
N ASN A 247 18.37 1.71 23.48
CA ASN A 247 18.71 1.33 24.85
C ASN A 247 17.70 0.39 25.57
N ILE A 248 16.65 -0.07 24.88
CA ILE A 248 15.61 -0.93 25.45
C ILE A 248 15.61 -2.30 24.76
N GLY A 249 15.49 -2.30 23.43
CA GLY A 249 15.53 -3.50 22.59
C GLY A 249 16.89 -4.21 22.67
N PRO A 250 16.95 -5.52 22.41
CA PRO A 250 18.23 -6.24 22.42
C PRO A 250 19.12 -5.78 21.26
N ALA A 251 20.43 -5.72 21.49
CA ALA A 251 21.40 -5.55 20.40
C ALA A 251 21.56 -6.85 19.60
N TYR A 252 21.89 -6.72 18.32
CA TYR A 252 22.22 -7.85 17.46
C TYR A 252 23.59 -7.65 16.84
N THR A 253 24.32 -8.75 16.66
CA THR A 253 25.61 -8.77 15.95
C THR A 253 25.57 -9.79 14.82
N PHE A 254 26.02 -9.40 13.65
CA PHE A 254 26.15 -10.29 12.51
C PHE A 254 27.59 -10.81 12.40
N ALA A 255 27.77 -12.13 12.43
CA ALA A 255 29.06 -12.76 12.22
C ALA A 255 28.87 -14.11 11.54
N SER A 256 29.74 -14.43 10.57
CA SER A 256 29.74 -15.71 9.85
C SER A 256 28.36 -16.10 9.29
N GLY A 257 27.63 -15.14 8.72
CA GLY A 257 26.31 -15.38 8.12
C GLY A 257 25.15 -15.46 9.11
N THR A 258 25.37 -15.25 10.40
CA THR A 258 24.34 -15.44 11.44
C THR A 258 24.18 -14.20 12.33
N TRP A 259 22.93 -13.82 12.59
CA TRP A 259 22.58 -12.84 13.61
C TRP A 259 22.53 -13.48 14.99
N THR A 260 23.30 -12.94 15.93
CA THR A 260 23.26 -13.34 17.35
C THR A 260 22.69 -12.21 18.18
N VAL A 261 21.73 -12.53 19.05
CA VAL A 261 21.19 -11.58 20.03
C VAL A 261 22.15 -11.41 21.20
N SER A 262 22.40 -10.17 21.61
CA SER A 262 23.19 -9.89 22.80
C SER A 262 22.37 -10.08 24.07
N ALA A 263 22.95 -10.78 25.06
CA ALA A 263 22.32 -10.96 26.36
C ALA A 263 22.36 -9.68 27.23
N THR A 264 23.29 -8.77 26.96
CA THR A 264 23.54 -7.59 27.82
C THR A 264 23.49 -6.27 27.05
N ALA A 265 23.95 -6.23 25.80
CA ALA A 265 23.93 -5.01 25.01
C ALA A 265 22.52 -4.72 24.47
N LYS A 266 22.24 -3.43 24.32
CA LYS A 266 20.96 -2.91 23.86
C LYS A 266 21.10 -2.21 22.51
N ALA A 267 20.01 -2.14 21.76
CA ALA A 267 19.97 -1.48 20.46
C ALA A 267 20.49 -0.03 20.58
N SER A 268 21.41 0.34 19.69
CA SER A 268 22.03 1.67 19.67
C SER A 268 21.22 2.70 18.90
N LEU A 269 20.22 2.26 18.14
CA LEU A 269 19.40 3.08 17.26
C LEU A 269 17.92 2.90 17.60
N GLU A 270 17.16 3.98 17.49
CA GLU A 270 15.71 3.91 17.43
C GLU A 270 15.23 3.22 16.16
N TRP A 271 13.96 2.79 16.15
CA TRP A 271 13.38 2.14 14.97
C TRP A 271 13.47 3.05 13.73
N TYR A 272 13.12 4.34 13.86
CA TYR A 272 13.13 5.28 12.74
C TYR A 272 14.56 5.55 12.23
N GLU A 273 15.55 5.56 13.12
CA GLU A 273 16.97 5.69 12.76
C GLU A 273 17.43 4.48 11.95
N GLN A 274 16.92 3.28 12.23
CA GLN A 274 17.26 2.06 11.49
C GLN A 274 16.62 2.02 10.10
N VAL A 275 15.34 2.34 9.96
CA VAL A 275 14.72 2.38 8.62
C VAL A 275 15.24 3.53 7.77
N ALA A 276 15.70 4.63 8.39
CA ALA A 276 16.39 5.71 7.67
C ALA A 276 17.68 5.21 6.98
N LEU A 277 18.42 4.27 7.58
CA LEU A 277 19.58 3.66 6.89
C LEU A 277 19.18 2.98 5.58
N ILE A 278 18.00 2.34 5.54
CA ILE A 278 17.47 1.72 4.32
C ILE A 278 17.13 2.80 3.29
N SER A 279 16.35 3.81 3.70
CA SER A 279 15.94 4.90 2.81
C SER A 279 17.14 5.67 2.26
N ASP A 280 18.13 5.99 3.09
CA ASP A 280 19.35 6.69 2.70
C ASP A 280 20.18 5.85 1.71
N TYR A 281 20.35 4.55 1.98
CA TYR A 281 21.04 3.64 1.07
C TYR A 281 20.37 3.62 -0.32
N VAL A 282 19.04 3.52 -0.38
CA VAL A 282 18.30 3.50 -1.65
C VAL A 282 18.35 4.87 -2.36
N LEU A 283 18.30 5.98 -1.62
CA LEU A 283 18.43 7.32 -2.21
C LEU A 283 19.84 7.58 -2.77
N GLU A 284 20.88 7.00 -2.16
CA GLU A 284 22.26 7.12 -2.61
C GLU A 284 22.58 6.19 -3.80
N ASN A 285 22.11 4.94 -3.76
CA ASN A 285 22.51 3.90 -4.71
C ASN A 285 21.47 3.58 -5.78
N GLY A 286 20.24 4.09 -5.63
CA GLY A 286 19.08 3.65 -6.40
C GLY A 286 18.46 2.37 -5.84
N TRP A 287 17.23 2.07 -6.27
CA TRP A 287 16.55 0.83 -5.94
C TRP A 287 17.14 -0.36 -6.71
N ASP A 288 17.37 -1.47 -6.01
CA ASP A 288 17.80 -2.75 -6.58
C ASP A 288 16.86 -3.84 -6.08
N ALA A 289 16.18 -4.53 -7.01
CA ALA A 289 15.21 -5.58 -6.69
C ALA A 289 15.83 -6.81 -6.01
N ASN A 290 17.16 -6.96 -5.98
CA ASN A 290 17.83 -8.02 -5.22
C ASN A 290 18.01 -7.69 -3.74
N LEU A 291 17.73 -6.44 -3.33
CA LEU A 291 17.87 -6.00 -1.95
C LEU A 291 16.89 -6.78 -1.05
N GLN A 292 17.45 -7.54 -0.11
CA GLN A 292 16.70 -8.42 0.78
C GLN A 292 17.37 -8.53 2.15
N ALA A 293 16.65 -9.02 3.15
CA ALA A 293 17.21 -9.23 4.48
C ALA A 293 18.11 -10.47 4.53
N VAL A 294 19.14 -10.46 5.38
CA VAL A 294 19.98 -11.64 5.66
C VAL A 294 19.56 -12.22 7.00
N GLY A 295 19.04 -13.45 7.02
CA GLY A 295 18.54 -14.05 8.27
C GLY A 295 17.46 -13.19 8.93
N GLY A 296 16.68 -12.46 8.12
CA GLY A 296 15.57 -11.61 8.57
C GLY A 296 15.94 -10.20 9.06
N ARG A 297 17.22 -9.79 9.03
CA ARG A 297 17.67 -8.43 9.42
C ARG A 297 18.76 -7.91 8.46
N GLY A 298 19.11 -6.63 8.58
CA GLY A 298 20.10 -5.99 7.70
C GLY A 298 19.61 -5.85 6.26
N GLY A 299 20.53 -5.68 5.32
CA GLY A 299 20.24 -5.75 3.89
C GLY A 299 21.40 -6.35 3.09
N SER A 300 21.08 -7.01 1.99
CA SER A 300 22.01 -7.70 1.10
C SER A 300 21.49 -7.72 -0.32
N LEU A 301 22.40 -7.69 -1.29
CA LEU A 301 22.09 -7.87 -2.72
C LEU A 301 22.24 -9.33 -3.19
N ASN A 302 22.75 -10.23 -2.34
CA ASN A 302 23.00 -11.63 -2.70
C ASN A 302 22.43 -12.61 -1.67
N GLY A 303 21.62 -12.12 -0.73
CA GLY A 303 20.98 -12.89 0.33
C GLY A 303 21.92 -13.47 1.40
N THR A 304 23.24 -13.24 1.31
CA THR A 304 24.23 -13.88 2.20
C THR A 304 25.22 -12.90 2.83
N SER A 305 25.61 -11.88 2.09
CA SER A 305 26.61 -10.87 2.51
C SER A 305 25.89 -9.61 2.95
N LEU A 306 26.05 -9.26 4.23
CA LEU A 306 25.50 -8.03 4.79
C LEU A 306 26.20 -6.81 4.19
N LEU A 307 25.43 -5.83 3.76
CA LEU A 307 25.94 -4.51 3.37
C LEU A 307 26.31 -3.72 4.62
N ASP A 308 27.50 -3.12 4.63
CA ASP A 308 28.03 -2.40 5.80
C ASP A 308 27.10 -1.25 6.21
N ASP A 309 26.57 -0.49 5.24
CA ASP A 309 25.64 0.62 5.48
C ASP A 309 24.32 0.18 6.13
N LEU A 310 23.94 -1.08 5.92
CA LEU A 310 22.71 -1.67 6.45
C LEU A 310 22.97 -2.58 7.66
N ALA A 311 24.20 -2.66 8.16
CA ALA A 311 24.53 -3.48 9.33
C ALA A 311 23.90 -2.95 10.63
N GLY A 312 23.58 -1.65 10.67
CA GLY A 312 22.81 -1.02 11.76
C GLY A 312 21.33 -1.39 11.78
N VAL A 313 20.80 -1.98 10.70
CA VAL A 313 19.39 -2.36 10.59
C VAL A 313 19.17 -3.70 11.29
N THR A 314 18.86 -3.63 12.57
CA THR A 314 18.64 -4.79 13.44
C THR A 314 17.17 -5.07 13.73
N VAL A 315 16.24 -4.29 13.17
CA VAL A 315 14.81 -4.62 13.06
C VAL A 315 14.60 -5.71 12.00
N HIS A 316 13.44 -6.36 12.00
CA HIS A 316 13.09 -7.26 10.91
C HIS A 316 12.88 -6.41 9.65
N SER A 317 13.66 -6.67 8.61
CA SER A 317 13.77 -5.76 7.46
C SER A 317 13.18 -6.30 6.16
N GLN A 318 12.80 -7.57 6.08
CA GLN A 318 12.32 -8.16 4.83
C GLN A 318 11.08 -7.42 4.29
N THR A 319 10.06 -7.23 5.13
CA THR A 319 8.83 -6.53 4.72
C THR A 319 9.08 -5.07 4.33
N TYR A 320 10.16 -4.44 4.81
CA TYR A 320 10.56 -3.11 4.35
C TYR A 320 11.12 -3.14 2.93
N PHE A 321 11.85 -4.18 2.55
CA PHE A 321 12.27 -4.36 1.16
C PHE A 321 11.09 -4.75 0.27
N ASP A 322 10.19 -5.60 0.74
CA ASP A 322 9.00 -6.00 -0.01
C ASP A 322 8.09 -4.78 -0.32
N VAL A 323 7.89 -3.87 0.64
CA VAL A 323 7.08 -2.66 0.40
C VAL A 323 7.80 -1.62 -0.45
N LEU A 324 9.14 -1.57 -0.41
CA LEU A 324 9.92 -0.76 -1.35
C LEU A 324 9.82 -1.31 -2.76
N GLU A 325 9.87 -2.63 -2.94
CA GLU A 325 9.66 -3.26 -4.25
C GLU A 325 8.30 -2.85 -4.83
N ALA A 326 7.24 -2.95 -4.02
CA ALA A 326 5.91 -2.48 -4.41
C ALA A 326 5.89 -0.98 -4.74
N LEU A 327 6.55 -0.14 -3.94
CA LEU A 327 6.62 1.31 -4.19
C LEU A 327 7.33 1.66 -5.49
N PHE A 328 8.46 1.00 -5.78
CA PHE A 328 9.25 1.26 -7.00
C PHE A 328 8.63 0.64 -8.25
N ALA A 329 7.61 -0.20 -8.12
CA ALA A 329 6.77 -0.67 -9.21
C ALA A 329 5.65 0.32 -9.59
N CYS A 330 5.34 1.31 -8.73
CA CYS A 330 4.24 2.25 -8.98
C CYS A 330 4.50 3.27 -10.11
N PRO A 331 5.69 3.90 -10.23
CA PRO A 331 5.97 4.79 -11.36
C PRO A 331 5.94 4.04 -12.69
N ALA A 332 5.48 4.68 -13.75
CA ALA A 332 5.54 4.09 -15.09
C ALA A 332 6.99 3.86 -15.54
N GLU A 333 7.20 2.93 -16.48
CA GLU A 333 8.53 2.59 -16.98
C GLU A 333 9.26 3.85 -17.52
N GLY A 334 10.46 4.10 -17.01
CA GLY A 334 11.30 5.24 -17.40
C GLY A 334 11.04 6.54 -16.64
N GLU A 335 10.07 6.56 -15.71
CA GLU A 335 9.80 7.72 -14.86
C GLU A 335 10.82 7.88 -13.74
N VAL A 336 11.47 6.81 -13.27
CA VAL A 336 12.56 6.87 -12.29
C VAL A 336 13.91 6.80 -13.01
N LYS A 337 14.87 7.66 -12.63
CA LYS A 337 16.19 7.78 -13.27
C LYS A 337 17.34 7.82 -12.28
#